data_AF-A0A7I7SDV9-F1
#
_entry.id   AF-A0A7I7SDV9-F1
#
_cell.length_a   1.000
_cell.length_b   1.000
_cell.length_c   1.000
_cell.angle_alpha   90.00
_cell.angle_beta   90.00
_cell.angle_gamma   90.00
#
_symmetry.space_group_name_H-M   'P 1'
#
loop_
_entity.id
_entity.type
_entity.pdbx_description
1 polymer ?
#
loop_
_entity_poly.entity_id
_entity_poly.type
_entity_poly.pdbx_seq_one_letter_code
_entity_poly.pdbx_strand_id
1 'polypeptide(L)' 'MFLFYAADAGNWGGNPWLDGNRDFTAADRGNLTQLKQAGLLVTQDHGEGDVYIVFTDAGKALAAEHGIDLSDY' A
#
# COMPACT_ATOMS: atom_id res chain seq x y z
N MET A 1 -4.70 -3.62 7.34
CA MET A 1 -4.60 -3.39 5.88
C MET A 1 -3.31 -2.69 5.50
N PHE A 2 -2.94 -1.56 6.13
CA PHE A 2 -1.65 -0.90 5.88
C PHE A 2 -0.44 -1.86 5.99
N LEU A 3 -0.28 -2.53 7.14
CA LEU A 3 0.84 -3.45 7.37
C LEU A 3 0.85 -4.66 6.43
N PHE A 4 -0.31 -5.07 5.93
CA PHE A 4 -0.40 -6.15 4.94
C PHE A 4 0.31 -5.73 3.64
N TYR A 5 0.02 -4.53 3.15
CA TYR A 5 0.71 -4.00 1.97
C TYR A 5 2.17 -3.67 2.23
N ALA A 6 2.48 -3.09 3.39
CA ALA A 6 3.86 -2.76 3.72
C ALA A 6 4.71 -4.03 3.77
N ALA A 7 4.20 -5.12 4.37
CA ALA A 7 4.91 -6.40 4.42
C ALA A 7 5.05 -7.05 3.04
N ASP A 8 4.10 -6.80 2.14
CA ASP A 8 4.10 -7.37 0.79
C ASP A 8 4.89 -6.53 -0.22
N ALA A 9 5.26 -5.29 0.12
CA ALA A 9 5.94 -4.35 -0.78
C ALA A 9 7.19 -4.93 -1.44
N GLY A 10 8.01 -5.68 -0.69
CA GLY A 10 9.21 -6.32 -1.23
C GLY A 10 8.95 -7.31 -2.37
N ASN A 11 7.77 -7.95 -2.40
CA ASN A 11 7.39 -8.87 -3.48
C ASN A 11 7.05 -8.13 -4.79
N TRP A 12 6.83 -6.82 -4.73
CA TRP A 12 6.36 -5.99 -5.83
C TRP A 12 7.30 -4.81 -6.13
N GLY A 13 8.58 -4.95 -5.80
CA GLY A 13 9.57 -3.88 -6.01
C GLY A 13 9.18 -2.57 -5.31
N GLY A 14 8.52 -2.66 -4.16
CA GLY A 14 8.11 -1.53 -3.33
C GLY A 14 6.65 -1.10 -3.48
N ASN A 15 5.98 -1.51 -4.55
CA ASN A 15 4.65 -1.01 -4.90
C ASN A 15 3.64 -2.17 -5.05
N PRO A 16 3.01 -2.65 -3.96
CA PRO A 16 2.07 -3.76 -3.99
C PRO A 16 0.91 -3.54 -4.98
N TRP A 17 0.52 -4.58 -5.70
CA TRP A 17 -0.67 -4.56 -6.54
C TRP A 17 -1.95 -4.61 -5.68
N LEU A 18 -2.87 -3.67 -5.91
CA LEU A 18 -4.05 -3.45 -5.06
C LEU A 18 -5.03 -4.63 -5.15
N ASP A 19 -5.37 -5.07 -6.37
CA ASP A 19 -6.39 -6.11 -6.62
C ASP A 19 -5.80 -7.51 -6.86
N GLY A 20 -4.48 -7.66 -6.87
CA GLY A 20 -3.80 -8.94 -7.08
C GLY A 20 -3.64 -9.82 -5.85
N ASN A 21 -3.65 -9.21 -4.65
CA ASN A 21 -3.17 -9.89 -3.44
C ASN A 21 -4.28 -10.53 -2.59
N ARG A 22 -5.54 -10.16 -2.81
CA ARG A 22 -6.74 -10.81 -2.26
C ARG A 22 -8.01 -10.16 -2.83
N ASP A 23 -9.13 -10.86 -2.68
CA ASP A 23 -10.46 -10.30 -2.97
C ASP A 23 -10.73 -9.04 -2.13
N PHE A 24 -10.94 -7.92 -2.81
CA PHE A 24 -11.25 -6.63 -2.18
C PHE A 24 -12.69 -6.57 -1.71
N THR A 25 -12.90 -6.59 -0.40
CA THR A 25 -14.23 -6.37 0.16
C THR A 25 -14.59 -4.88 0.21
N ALA A 26 -15.87 -4.55 0.39
CA ALA A 26 -16.29 -3.16 0.61
C ALA A 26 -15.62 -2.52 1.85
N ALA A 27 -15.34 -3.32 2.88
CA ALA A 27 -14.62 -2.86 4.07
C ALA A 27 -13.16 -2.46 3.73
N ASP A 28 -12.53 -3.18 2.81
CA ASP A 28 -11.16 -2.89 2.37
C ASP A 28 -11.08 -1.59 1.58
N ARG A 29 -12.08 -1.29 0.75
CA ARG A 29 -12.19 0.02 0.08
C ARG A 29 -12.31 1.17 1.09
N GLY A 30 -13.06 0.96 2.17
CA GLY A 30 -13.18 1.92 3.27
C GLY A 30 -11.85 2.15 3.99
N ASN A 31 -11.15 1.08 4.35
CA ASN A 31 -9.82 1.15 4.95
C ASN A 31 -8.82 1.87 4.02
N LEU A 32 -8.82 1.56 2.73
CA LEU A 32 -7.94 2.22 1.75
C LEU A 32 -8.20 3.72 1.68
N THR A 33 -9.47 4.13 1.71
CA THR A 33 -9.85 5.55 1.73
C THR A 33 -9.29 6.25 2.96
N GLN A 34 -9.39 5.63 4.14
CA GLN A 34 -8.84 6.17 5.37
C GLN A 34 -7.32 6.30 5.32
N LEU A 35 -6.62 5.29 4.78
CA LEU A 35 -5.15 5.32 4.65
C LEU A 35 -4.67 6.43 3.69
N LYS A 36 -5.41 6.65 2.60
CA LYS A 36 -5.16 7.78 1.68
C LYS A 36 -5.41 9.12 2.34
N GLN A 37 -6.50 9.26 3.08
CA GLN A 37 -6.83 10.49 3.83
C GLN A 37 -5.82 10.78 4.95
N ALA A 38 -5.31 9.74 5.60
CA ALA A 38 -4.21 9.85 6.58
C ALA A 38 -2.86 10.17 5.93
N GLY A 39 -2.79 10.23 4.59
CA GLY A 39 -1.56 10.56 3.85
C GLY A 39 -0.49 9.47 3.94
N LEU A 40 -0.86 8.22 4.25
CA LEU A 40 0.08 7.11 4.41
C LEU A 40 0.42 6.42 3.08
N LEU A 41 -0.48 6.49 2.11
CA LEU A 41 -0.28 5.91 0.78
C LEU A 41 -1.11 6.62 -0.28
N VAL A 42 -0.74 6.43 -1.53
CA VAL A 42 -1.54 6.74 -2.71
C VAL A 42 -1.70 5.48 -3.57
N THR A 43 -2.58 5.53 -4.55
CA THR A 43 -2.67 4.48 -5.57
C THR A 43 -2.37 5.07 -6.94
N GLN A 44 -1.60 4.37 -7.75
CA GLN A 44 -1.30 4.73 -9.13
C GLN A 44 -1.90 3.67 -10.07
N ASP A 45 -2.60 4.13 -11.10
CA ASP A 45 -3.12 3.28 -12.16
C ASP A 45 -2.08 3.22 -13.28
N HIS A 46 -1.60 2.02 -13.60
CA HIS A 46 -0.61 1.78 -14.66
C HIS A 46 -1.24 1.33 -15.99
N GLY A 47 -2.58 1.40 -16.09
CA GLY A 47 -3.33 0.95 -17.26
C GLY A 47 -3.86 -0.47 -17.09
N GLU A 48 -4.82 -0.85 -17.94
CA GLU A 48 -5.42 -2.19 -18.00
C GLU A 48 -6.07 -2.69 -16.69
N GLY A 49 -6.30 -1.80 -15.72
CA GLY A 49 -6.84 -2.13 -14.40
C GLY A 49 -5.77 -2.41 -13.34
N ASP A 50 -4.49 -2.25 -13.68
CA ASP A 50 -3.39 -2.47 -12.76
C ASP A 50 -3.15 -1.27 -11.85
N VAL A 51 -3.79 -1.31 -10.68
CA VAL A 51 -3.65 -0.27 -9.66
C VAL A 51 -2.66 -0.69 -8.59
N TYR A 52 -1.57 0.05 -8.43
CA TYR A 52 -0.53 -0.21 -7.44
C TYR A 52 -0.59 0.77 -6.26
N ILE A 53 -0.13 0.32 -5.10
CA ILE A 53 0.05 1.15 -3.91
C ILE A 53 1.44 1.78 -3.94
N VAL A 54 1.50 3.08 -3.63
CA VAL A 54 2.75 3.80 -3.43
C VAL A 54 2.73 4.39 -2.02
N PHE A 55 3.74 4.06 -1.22
CA PHE A 55 3.87 4.57 0.15
C PHE A 55 4.44 5.99 0.14
N THR A 56 3.81 6.88 0.90
CA THR A 56 4.37 8.21 1.15
C THR A 56 5.49 8.12 2.18
N ASP A 57 6.24 9.21 2.39
CA ASP A 57 7.25 9.27 3.45
C ASP A 57 6.66 8.98 4.84
N ALA A 58 5.44 9.46 5.10
CA ALA A 58 4.71 9.17 6.34
C ALA A 58 4.34 7.68 6.44
N GLY A 59 3.95 7.06 5.33
CA GLY A 59 3.73 5.62 5.26
C GLY A 59 5.01 4.84 5.55
N LYS A 60 6.12 5.19 4.91
CA LYS A 60 7.43 4.53 5.13
C LYS A 60 7.88 4.65 6.58
N ALA A 61 7.72 5.83 7.19
CA ALA A 61 8.01 6.02 8.61
C ALA A 61 7.15 5.11 9.51
N LEU A 62 5.84 5.02 9.27
CA LEU A 62 4.96 4.12 10.01
C LEU A 62 5.34 2.64 9.79
N ALA A 63 5.70 2.24 8.57
CA ALA A 63 6.17 0.89 8.29
C ALA A 63 7.44 0.56 9.10
N ALA A 64 8.38 1.50 9.20
CA ALA A 64 9.61 1.34 9.97
C ALA A 64 9.35 1.18 11.48
N GLU A 65 8.36 1.89 12.05
CA GLU A 65 7.92 1.70 13.45
C GLU A 65 7.44 0.26 13.71
N HIS A 66 6.99 -0.43 12.67
CA HIS A 66 6.55 -1.82 12.71
C HIS A 66 7.61 -2.82 12.22
N GLY A 67 8.87 -2.38 12.01
CA GLY A 67 9.97 -3.24 11.61
C GLY A 67 9.98 -3.62 10.12
N ILE A 68 9.24 -2.89 9.29
CA ILE A 68 9.20 -3.09 7.83
C ILE A 68 10.01 -1.96 7.18
N ASP A 69 11.11 -2.32 6.53
CA ASP A 69 11.96 -1.36 5.81
C ASP A 69 11.44 -1.16 4.38
N LEU A 70 11.04 0.07 4.09
CA LEU A 70 10.60 0.53 2.76
C LEU A 70 11.51 1.63 2.21
N SER A 71 12.69 1.83 2.78
CA SER A 71 13.60 2.93 2.40
C SER A 71 14.27 2.73 1.04
N ASP A 72 14.32 1.48 0.57
CA ASP A 72 14.86 1.10 -0.75
C ASP A 72 13.85 1.31 -1.91
N TYR A 73 12.64 1.78 -1.60
CA TYR A 73 11.51 1.93 -2.53
C TYR A 73 10.89 3.33 -2.46
#